data_AF-A0A1J5JGP1-F1
#
_entry.id   AF-A0A1J5JGP1-F1
#
_cell.length_a   1.000
_cell.length_b   1.000
_cell.length_c   1.000
_cell.angle_alpha   90.00
_cell.angle_beta   90.00
_cell.angle_gamma   90.00
#
_symmetry.space_group_name_H-M   'P 1'
#
loop_
_entity.id
_entity.type
_entity.pdbx_description
1 polymer ?
#
loop_
_entity_poly.entity_id
_entity_poly.type
_entity_poly.pdbx_seq_one_letter_code
_entity_poly.pdbx_strand_id
1 'polypeptide(L)'
;MLECKSTFKQFFVALLLMVFAICKTDVAEAALLIRVDNVLLDGFNSSKFPVNQETVIGYIDRNSIFGDSYTFSYIPSGSAAYFYTSSANTKKGTITVNIRKDSASGTILATTSISISSSSSTAFYVPLPYVSIPSDTSRIVFTAKHDLRAYYIDGSYDVDLAATNYSSYWLFTVYGKDVIATEINDVANAAAINAQNAYNAANTAATNAQNAYNAANTAASAAQVAQSAANTAATNAQNAYNAANNAYNAASTAATNAQNAYNAANTAANQTIYNGQSAAYWAYQAAQGGTDTTPPTIQKVAGQNGATCTSTGTFYVVVQATDNRTGQLQARAQVDGGTWTGWYNVPQNAIPVTLSSVGAHTITVEVKDAAGNSSQATMTAFRV
;
A
#
# COMPACT_ATOMS: atom_id res chain seq x y z
N MET A 1 10.68 -29.06 -23.48
CA MET A 1 11.20 -27.97 -24.34
C MET A 1 12.10 -26.97 -23.61
N LEU A 2 12.01 -26.80 -22.28
CA LEU A 2 12.88 -25.87 -21.52
C LEU A 2 14.29 -26.40 -21.23
N GLU A 3 14.50 -27.72 -21.08
CA GLU A 3 15.83 -28.27 -20.77
C GLU A 3 16.82 -28.19 -21.95
N CYS A 4 16.33 -28.31 -23.20
CA CYS A 4 17.19 -28.28 -24.39
C CYS A 4 17.81 -26.89 -24.67
N LYS A 5 17.20 -25.80 -24.19
CA LYS A 5 17.72 -24.42 -24.35
C LYS A 5 18.83 -24.05 -23.36
N SER A 6 18.83 -24.65 -22.17
CA SER A 6 19.84 -24.41 -21.13
C SER A 6 21.20 -24.98 -21.57
N THR A 7 21.22 -26.22 -22.04
CA THR A 7 22.43 -26.93 -22.47
C THR A 7 23.07 -26.26 -23.68
N PHE A 8 22.27 -25.75 -24.63
CA PHE A 8 22.79 -25.06 -25.82
C PHE A 8 23.44 -23.70 -25.49
N LYS A 9 22.86 -22.94 -24.55
CA LYS A 9 23.46 -21.68 -24.05
C LYS A 9 24.78 -21.93 -23.30
N GLN A 10 24.83 -22.95 -22.45
CA GLN A 10 26.04 -23.32 -21.73
C GLN A 10 27.14 -23.82 -22.68
N PHE A 11 26.79 -24.60 -23.71
CA PHE A 11 27.75 -25.09 -24.70
C PHE A 11 28.33 -23.97 -25.56
N PHE A 12 27.52 -23.00 -25.99
CA PHE A 12 27.99 -21.85 -26.77
C PHE A 12 28.85 -20.89 -25.94
N VAL A 13 28.49 -20.66 -24.67
CA VAL A 13 29.28 -19.83 -23.75
C VAL A 13 30.60 -20.52 -23.39
N ALA A 14 30.61 -21.84 -23.19
CA ALA A 14 31.84 -22.61 -22.96
C ALA A 14 32.75 -22.63 -24.19
N LEU A 15 32.19 -22.76 -25.40
CA LEU A 15 32.95 -22.70 -26.65
C LEU A 15 33.53 -21.30 -26.88
N LEU A 16 32.77 -20.24 -26.62
CA LEU A 16 33.24 -18.86 -26.75
C LEU A 16 34.30 -18.52 -25.70
N LEU A 17 34.11 -18.92 -24.44
CA LEU A 17 35.10 -18.76 -23.38
C LEU A 17 36.35 -19.62 -23.63
N MET A 18 36.25 -20.81 -24.22
CA MET A 18 37.42 -21.59 -24.65
C MET A 18 38.18 -20.89 -25.77
N VAL A 19 37.49 -20.37 -26.79
CA VAL A 19 38.14 -19.62 -27.89
C VAL A 19 38.82 -18.36 -27.37
N PHE A 20 38.21 -17.64 -26.41
CA PHE A 20 38.84 -16.48 -25.76
C PHE A 20 39.95 -16.86 -24.78
N ALA A 21 39.83 -17.98 -24.05
CA ALA A 21 40.87 -18.46 -23.13
C ALA A 21 42.11 -19.00 -23.88
N ILE A 22 41.91 -19.62 -25.06
CA ILE A 22 43.00 -20.01 -25.97
C ILE A 22 43.72 -18.76 -26.51
N CYS A 23 43.05 -17.61 -26.62
CA CYS A 23 43.72 -16.33 -26.93
C CYS A 23 44.39 -15.67 -25.72
N LYS A 24 44.08 -16.07 -24.48
CA LYS A 24 44.61 -15.46 -23.26
C LYS A 24 45.84 -16.20 -22.69
N THR A 25 46.10 -17.42 -23.14
CA THR A 25 47.31 -18.16 -22.78
C THR A 25 48.52 -17.60 -23.55
N ASP A 26 49.37 -16.88 -22.80
CA ASP A 26 50.79 -16.67 -23.06
C ASP A 26 51.21 -15.79 -24.25
N VAL A 27 50.48 -14.71 -24.54
CA VAL A 27 51.13 -13.49 -25.05
C VAL A 27 51.33 -12.52 -23.89
N ALA A 28 52.28 -12.88 -23.02
CA ALA A 28 53.05 -11.86 -22.32
C ALA A 28 53.48 -10.82 -23.35
N GLU A 29 53.43 -9.53 -22.99
CA GLU A 29 53.78 -8.36 -23.81
C GLU A 29 55.21 -8.44 -24.38
N ALA A 30 55.47 -9.37 -25.28
CA ALA A 30 56.53 -9.24 -26.24
C ALA A 30 55.99 -8.26 -27.27
N ALA A 31 56.12 -6.96 -26.98
CA ALA A 31 56.21 -5.99 -28.06
C ALA A 31 57.15 -6.62 -29.09
N LEU A 32 56.65 -6.87 -30.31
CA LEU A 32 57.42 -7.54 -31.35
C LEU A 32 58.59 -6.62 -31.68
N LEU A 33 59.71 -6.85 -30.99
CA LEU A 33 60.90 -6.05 -31.10
C LEU A 33 61.73 -6.61 -32.25
N ILE A 34 61.77 -5.87 -33.35
CA ILE A 34 62.65 -6.23 -34.46
C ILE A 34 64.03 -5.70 -34.14
N ARG A 35 64.98 -6.62 -33.99
CA ARG A 35 66.41 -6.30 -33.91
C ARG A 35 66.96 -6.19 -35.32
N VAL A 36 67.55 -5.05 -35.65
CA VAL A 36 68.36 -4.92 -36.87
C VAL A 36 69.80 -4.67 -36.44
N ASP A 37 70.68 -5.57 -36.87
CA ASP A 37 72.12 -5.49 -36.65
C ASP A 37 72.82 -4.95 -37.89
N ASN A 38 74.06 -4.49 -37.71
CA ASN A 38 75.00 -4.19 -38.79
C ASN A 38 74.55 -3.09 -39.74
N VAL A 39 73.74 -2.18 -39.24
CA VAL A 39 73.22 -1.13 -40.09
C VAL A 39 74.33 -0.12 -40.40
N LEU A 40 74.40 0.27 -41.67
CA LEU A 40 75.37 1.22 -42.19
C LEU A 40 74.87 2.65 -41.98
N LEU A 41 75.75 3.54 -41.52
CA LEU A 41 75.44 4.97 -41.49
C LEU A 41 75.53 5.55 -42.90
N ASP A 42 74.42 6.10 -43.39
CA ASP A 42 74.43 6.85 -44.62
C ASP A 42 75.18 8.17 -44.38
N GLY A 43 76.19 8.45 -45.22
CA GLY A 43 76.55 9.82 -45.50
C GLY A 43 77.99 10.30 -45.32
N PHE A 44 79.06 9.49 -45.28
CA PHE A 44 80.42 10.06 -45.43
C PHE A 44 81.40 9.17 -46.21
N ASN A 45 81.84 9.66 -47.36
CA ASN A 45 83.08 9.23 -48.01
C ASN A 45 84.21 10.16 -47.55
N SER A 46 84.97 9.75 -46.53
CA SER A 46 86.34 10.21 -46.24
C SER A 46 86.60 11.68 -45.82
N SER A 47 85.61 12.56 -45.72
CA SER A 47 85.89 13.97 -45.38
C SER A 47 86.31 14.16 -43.91
N LYS A 48 87.43 14.84 -43.72
CA LYS A 48 88.00 15.23 -42.42
C LYS A 48 87.08 16.23 -41.74
N PHE A 49 86.84 16.12 -40.44
CA PHE A 49 86.07 17.15 -39.71
C PHE A 49 86.95 18.02 -38.81
N PRO A 50 86.67 19.33 -38.69
CA PRO A 50 87.58 20.26 -38.03
C PRO A 50 87.59 20.15 -36.51
N VAL A 51 88.75 20.43 -35.92
CA VAL A 51 88.93 20.56 -34.48
C VAL A 51 87.97 21.62 -33.91
N ASN A 52 87.35 21.31 -32.78
CA ASN A 52 86.37 22.09 -32.05
C ASN A 52 85.05 22.39 -32.79
N GLN A 53 84.78 21.74 -33.92
CA GLN A 53 83.51 21.87 -34.64
C GLN A 53 82.67 20.60 -34.52
N GLU A 54 81.38 20.78 -34.22
CA GLU A 54 80.43 19.67 -34.21
C GLU A 54 79.97 19.37 -35.64
N THR A 55 80.16 18.12 -36.06
CA THR A 55 79.93 17.69 -37.45
C THR A 55 79.04 16.46 -37.48
N VAL A 56 78.11 16.38 -38.44
CA VAL A 56 77.34 15.16 -38.69
C VAL A 56 78.26 14.09 -39.24
N ILE A 57 78.30 12.95 -38.56
CA ILE A 57 79.14 11.79 -38.91
C ILE A 57 78.33 10.63 -39.46
N GLY A 58 76.99 10.70 -39.42
CA GLY A 58 76.08 9.75 -40.04
C GLY A 58 74.66 9.88 -39.52
N TYR A 59 73.72 9.22 -40.19
CA TYR A 59 72.34 9.13 -39.72
C TYR A 59 71.69 7.81 -40.11
N ILE A 60 70.53 7.55 -39.52
CA ILE A 60 69.72 6.36 -39.72
C ILE A 60 68.28 6.83 -39.92
N ASP A 61 67.71 6.55 -41.08
CA ASP A 61 66.30 6.79 -41.34
C ASP A 61 65.46 5.59 -40.89
N ARG A 62 64.41 5.85 -40.10
CA ARG A 62 63.48 4.83 -39.61
C ARG A 62 62.91 4.01 -40.78
N ASN A 63 62.43 4.70 -41.80
CA ASN A 63 61.76 4.08 -42.95
C ASN A 63 62.73 3.25 -43.80
N SER A 64 64.02 3.59 -43.82
CA SER A 64 65.06 2.82 -44.50
C SER A 64 65.37 1.48 -43.81
N ILE A 65 65.08 1.37 -42.51
CA ILE A 65 65.39 0.19 -41.69
C ILE A 65 64.15 -0.67 -41.42
N PHE A 66 63.03 -0.05 -41.08
CA PHE A 66 61.84 -0.77 -40.63
C PHE A 66 60.59 -0.53 -41.48
N GLY A 67 60.64 0.35 -42.48
CA GLY A 67 59.44 0.82 -43.18
C GLY A 67 58.51 1.64 -42.27
N ASP A 68 57.24 1.78 -42.66
CA ASP A 68 56.25 2.62 -41.94
C ASP A 68 55.58 1.90 -40.74
N SER A 69 55.69 0.57 -40.64
CA SER A 69 54.96 -0.24 -39.66
C SER A 69 55.59 -0.28 -38.26
N TYR A 70 56.79 0.29 -38.09
CA TYR A 70 57.56 0.23 -36.86
C TYR A 70 58.09 1.61 -36.46
N THR A 71 58.23 1.81 -35.15
CA THR A 71 58.91 2.98 -34.57
C THR A 71 60.26 2.58 -33.99
N PHE A 72 61.23 3.50 -33.97
CA PHE A 72 62.44 3.28 -33.19
C PHE A 72 62.08 3.07 -31.71
N SER A 73 62.77 2.14 -31.04
CA SER A 73 62.58 1.83 -29.63
C SER A 73 63.82 2.22 -28.83
N TYR A 74 64.97 1.59 -29.09
CA TYR A 74 66.22 1.93 -28.41
C TYR A 74 67.48 1.48 -29.17
N ILE A 75 68.61 2.07 -28.81
CA ILE A 75 69.97 1.59 -29.12
C ILE A 75 70.50 0.88 -27.86
N PRO A 76 70.93 -0.38 -27.93
CA PRO A 76 71.49 -1.09 -26.79
C PRO A 76 72.89 -0.59 -26.44
N SER A 77 73.34 -0.84 -25.21
CA SER A 77 74.75 -0.67 -24.87
C SER A 77 75.61 -1.73 -25.56
N GLY A 78 76.85 -1.39 -25.90
CA GLY A 78 77.82 -2.31 -26.50
C GLY A 78 78.21 -2.02 -27.96
N SER A 79 77.56 -1.04 -28.60
CA SER A 79 78.04 -0.46 -29.86
C SER A 79 79.12 0.59 -29.60
N ALA A 80 79.96 0.87 -30.61
CA ALA A 80 81.00 1.88 -30.52
C ALA A 80 81.12 2.69 -31.81
N ALA A 81 81.51 3.94 -31.64
CA ALA A 81 81.83 4.91 -32.66
C ALA A 81 83.34 4.85 -32.97
N TYR A 82 83.71 4.65 -34.23
CA TYR A 82 85.10 4.42 -34.66
C TYR A 82 85.66 5.68 -35.35
N PHE A 83 86.78 6.17 -34.87
CA PHE A 83 87.47 7.35 -35.41
C PHE A 83 88.91 7.05 -35.76
N TYR A 84 89.40 7.65 -36.84
CA TYR A 84 90.72 7.42 -37.40
C TYR A 84 91.47 8.72 -37.64
N THR A 85 92.79 8.68 -37.47
CA THR A 85 93.71 9.80 -37.75
C THR A 85 94.80 9.36 -38.72
N SER A 86 95.33 10.29 -39.52
CA SER A 86 96.24 9.98 -40.63
C SER A 86 97.71 9.76 -40.23
N SER A 87 98.11 10.07 -38.99
CA SER A 87 99.50 9.97 -38.53
C SER A 87 99.60 9.20 -37.22
N ALA A 88 100.74 8.56 -36.94
CA ALA A 88 101.00 7.83 -35.70
C ALA A 88 101.58 8.71 -34.57
N ASN A 89 101.50 10.03 -34.69
CA ASN A 89 102.04 10.95 -33.68
C ASN A 89 101.29 10.84 -32.35
N THR A 90 101.89 11.27 -31.25
CA THR A 90 101.21 11.28 -29.96
C THR A 90 100.09 12.33 -29.97
N LYS A 91 98.86 11.91 -29.67
CA LYS A 91 97.69 12.78 -29.55
C LYS A 91 97.19 12.88 -28.12
N LYS A 92 96.60 14.03 -27.81
CA LYS A 92 95.88 14.30 -26.58
C LYS A 92 94.62 15.12 -26.89
N GLY A 93 93.56 14.88 -26.12
CA GLY A 93 92.28 15.59 -26.23
C GLY A 93 91.11 14.64 -26.02
N THR A 94 89.93 15.09 -26.36
CA THR A 94 88.65 14.42 -26.16
C THR A 94 87.94 14.29 -27.50
N ILE A 95 87.29 13.15 -27.70
CA ILE A 95 86.31 12.94 -28.77
C ILE A 95 84.96 12.79 -28.11
N THR A 96 84.00 13.60 -28.53
CA THR A 96 82.61 13.58 -28.06
C THR A 96 81.69 13.19 -29.21
N VAL A 97 80.76 12.27 -28.94
CA VAL A 97 79.71 11.86 -29.87
C VAL A 97 78.35 12.16 -29.23
N ASN A 98 77.49 12.81 -30.00
CA ASN A 98 76.10 13.04 -29.66
C ASN A 98 75.21 12.20 -30.57
N ILE A 99 74.21 11.57 -29.98
CA ILE A 99 73.10 10.91 -30.67
C ILE A 99 71.93 11.87 -30.58
N ARG A 100 71.36 12.26 -31.73
CA ARG A 100 70.37 13.32 -31.86
C ARG A 100 69.10 12.82 -32.53
N LYS A 101 67.99 13.44 -32.17
CA LYS A 101 66.67 13.21 -32.77
C LYS A 101 66.53 14.03 -34.06
N ASP A 102 66.18 13.36 -35.15
CA ASP A 102 65.76 13.85 -36.47
C ASP A 102 66.77 14.68 -37.29
N SER A 103 67.61 15.51 -36.67
CA SER A 103 68.51 16.43 -37.38
C SER A 103 69.79 16.73 -36.60
N ALA A 104 70.78 17.33 -37.27
CA ALA A 104 72.05 17.76 -36.66
C ALA A 104 71.88 18.79 -35.53
N SER A 105 70.83 19.63 -35.63
CA SER A 105 70.44 20.59 -34.61
C SER A 105 69.36 20.07 -33.66
N GLY A 106 68.93 18.82 -33.83
CA GLY A 106 67.87 18.22 -33.03
C GLY A 106 68.30 17.88 -31.61
N THR A 107 67.32 17.54 -30.78
CA THR A 107 67.53 17.21 -29.36
C THR A 107 68.54 16.10 -29.20
N ILE A 108 69.53 16.31 -28.32
CA ILE A 108 70.51 15.29 -27.97
C ILE A 108 69.81 14.23 -27.11
N LEU A 109 69.73 13.01 -27.62
CA LEU A 109 69.21 11.82 -26.94
C LEU A 109 70.26 11.22 -26.00
N ALA A 110 71.54 11.28 -26.38
CA ALA A 110 72.66 10.87 -25.54
C ALA A 110 73.97 11.53 -25.99
N THR A 111 74.88 11.74 -25.03
CA THR A 111 76.26 12.18 -25.26
C THR A 111 77.22 11.18 -24.64
N THR A 112 78.27 10.83 -25.37
CA THR A 112 79.38 10.01 -24.87
C THR A 112 80.70 10.63 -25.27
N SER A 113 81.75 10.39 -24.51
CA SER A 113 83.08 10.93 -24.79
C SER A 113 84.18 10.02 -24.30
N ILE A 114 85.32 10.07 -24.98
CA ILE A 114 86.58 9.52 -24.46
C ILE A 114 87.59 10.64 -24.33
N SER A 115 88.40 10.60 -23.27
CA SER A 115 89.53 11.50 -23.08
C SER A 115 90.83 10.74 -23.27
N ILE A 116 91.66 11.21 -24.18
CA ILE A 116 92.95 10.65 -24.56
C ILE A 116 94.02 11.50 -23.90
N SER A 117 94.71 10.92 -22.92
CA SER A 117 95.77 11.60 -22.16
C SER A 117 97.10 11.64 -22.93
N SER A 118 97.43 10.55 -23.63
CA SER A 118 98.56 10.40 -24.55
C SER A 118 98.42 9.09 -25.32
N SER A 119 98.35 9.14 -26.66
CA SER A 119 98.30 7.92 -27.49
C SER A 119 98.88 8.14 -28.88
N SER A 120 99.69 7.21 -29.38
CA SER A 120 100.15 7.17 -30.78
C SER A 120 99.18 6.45 -31.72
N SER A 121 98.10 5.86 -31.20
CA SER A 121 97.11 5.11 -31.98
C SER A 121 96.55 5.94 -33.13
N THR A 122 96.30 5.30 -34.26
CA THR A 122 95.58 5.89 -35.40
C THR A 122 94.09 5.61 -35.34
N ALA A 123 93.63 4.73 -34.44
CA ALA A 123 92.23 4.37 -34.25
C ALA A 123 91.77 4.63 -32.81
N PHE A 124 90.57 5.20 -32.67
CA PHE A 124 89.94 5.57 -31.41
C PHE A 124 88.49 5.07 -31.40
N TYR A 125 88.05 4.57 -30.24
CA TYR A 125 86.74 3.95 -30.07
C TYR A 125 85.98 4.68 -28.98
N VAL A 126 84.81 5.23 -29.32
CA VAL A 126 83.92 5.89 -28.36
C VAL A 126 82.73 4.97 -28.09
N PRO A 127 82.60 4.36 -26.89
CA PRO A 127 81.49 3.45 -26.60
C PRO A 127 80.16 4.23 -26.55
N LEU A 128 79.14 3.69 -27.20
CA LEU A 128 77.80 4.26 -27.20
C LEU A 128 77.00 3.72 -26.00
N PRO A 129 76.26 4.59 -25.28
CA PRO A 129 75.41 4.17 -24.18
C PRO A 129 74.11 3.53 -24.69
N TYR A 130 73.34 2.95 -23.77
CA TYR A 130 71.93 2.64 -24.04
C TYR A 130 71.17 3.96 -24.27
N VAL A 131 70.37 4.03 -25.33
CA VAL A 131 69.57 5.21 -25.66
C VAL A 131 68.13 4.81 -25.92
N SER A 132 67.21 5.28 -25.09
CA SER A 132 65.77 5.21 -25.38
C SER A 132 65.42 6.23 -26.46
N ILE A 133 64.72 5.79 -27.51
CA ILE A 133 64.38 6.63 -28.65
C ILE A 133 62.88 6.96 -28.59
N PRO A 134 62.49 8.24 -28.64
CA PRO A 134 61.09 8.64 -28.74
C PRO A 134 60.42 8.01 -29.97
N SER A 135 59.19 7.50 -29.82
CA SER A 135 58.47 6.77 -30.87
C SER A 135 58.17 7.63 -32.11
N ASP A 136 58.14 8.95 -31.95
CA ASP A 136 57.94 9.92 -33.03
C ASP A 136 59.25 10.27 -33.77
N THR A 137 60.37 9.66 -33.41
CA THR A 137 61.66 9.86 -34.10
C THR A 137 61.62 9.25 -35.50
N SER A 138 61.85 10.09 -36.51
CA SER A 138 61.93 9.70 -37.92
C SER A 138 63.36 9.35 -38.35
N ARG A 139 64.35 10.00 -37.74
CA ARG A 139 65.77 9.81 -38.04
C ARG A 139 66.62 9.89 -36.78
N ILE A 140 67.63 9.03 -36.64
CA ILE A 140 68.67 9.17 -35.62
C ILE A 140 69.89 9.79 -36.29
N VAL A 141 70.41 10.90 -35.75
CA VAL A 141 71.56 11.60 -36.30
C VAL A 141 72.73 11.51 -35.32
N PHE A 142 73.90 11.17 -35.82
CA PHE A 142 75.14 11.15 -35.04
C PHE A 142 75.95 12.38 -35.39
N THR A 143 76.35 13.14 -34.37
CA THR A 143 77.30 14.24 -34.52
C THR A 143 78.51 14.00 -33.64
N ALA A 144 79.68 14.47 -34.07
CA ALA A 144 80.91 14.38 -33.31
C ALA A 144 81.63 15.72 -33.24
N LYS A 145 82.32 15.95 -32.13
CA LYS A 145 83.21 17.08 -31.89
C LYS A 145 84.48 16.55 -31.22
N HIS A 146 85.63 17.10 -31.57
CA HIS A 146 86.88 16.75 -30.90
C HIS A 146 87.79 17.96 -30.71
N ASP A 147 88.67 17.91 -29.72
CA ASP A 147 89.73 18.90 -29.51
C ASP A 147 91.14 18.29 -29.67
N LEU A 148 91.23 17.13 -30.33
CA LEU A 148 92.48 16.39 -30.49
C LEU A 148 93.60 17.22 -31.12
N ARG A 149 94.76 17.17 -30.46
CA ARG A 149 96.00 17.78 -30.92
C ARG A 149 97.11 16.74 -31.04
N ALA A 150 97.88 16.79 -32.12
CA ALA A 150 99.10 16.01 -32.29
C ALA A 150 100.28 16.82 -31.78
N TYR A 151 101.17 16.16 -31.04
CA TYR A 151 102.37 16.78 -30.49
C TYR A 151 103.60 16.33 -31.28
N TYR A 152 104.35 17.32 -31.74
CA TYR A 152 105.63 17.18 -32.43
C TYR A 152 106.72 17.86 -31.60
N ILE A 153 107.97 17.64 -31.99
CA ILE A 153 109.14 18.26 -31.36
C ILE A 153 109.15 19.79 -31.49
N ASP A 154 108.46 20.34 -32.48
CA ASP A 154 108.39 21.76 -32.84
C ASP A 154 107.08 22.45 -32.41
N GLY A 155 106.10 21.70 -31.89
CA GLY A 155 104.83 22.28 -31.44
C GLY A 155 103.65 21.31 -31.47
N SER A 156 102.45 21.88 -31.26
CA SER A 156 101.19 21.14 -31.26
C SER A 156 100.33 21.57 -32.47
N TYR A 157 99.79 20.59 -33.20
CA TYR A 157 99.05 20.82 -34.44
C TYR A 157 97.66 20.18 -34.38
N ASP A 158 96.71 20.77 -35.12
CA ASP A 158 95.38 20.19 -35.33
C ASP A 158 95.48 18.81 -35.97
N VAL A 159 94.63 17.89 -35.51
CA VAL A 159 94.56 16.53 -36.04
C VAL A 159 93.36 16.41 -36.95
N ASP A 160 93.56 15.89 -38.14
CA ASP A 160 92.45 15.45 -38.98
C ASP A 160 91.85 14.17 -38.39
N LEU A 161 90.59 14.25 -37.96
CA LEU A 161 89.81 13.10 -37.49
C LEU A 161 88.80 12.71 -38.58
N ALA A 162 88.72 11.42 -38.89
CA ALA A 162 87.76 10.86 -39.82
C ALA A 162 86.95 9.74 -39.15
N ALA A 163 85.65 9.66 -39.44
CA ALA A 163 84.78 8.60 -38.92
C ALA A 163 84.87 7.29 -39.73
N THR A 164 85.72 7.23 -40.76
CA THR A 164 85.91 6.05 -41.63
C THR A 164 87.38 5.83 -41.94
N ASN A 165 87.86 4.59 -41.87
CA ASN A 165 88.94 4.14 -42.75
C ASN A 165 88.27 3.42 -43.93
N TYR A 166 88.92 3.33 -45.10
CA TYR A 166 88.34 2.81 -46.35
C TYR A 166 87.80 1.34 -46.31
N SER A 167 87.69 0.72 -45.14
CA SER A 167 87.24 -0.67 -44.94
C SER A 167 86.51 -0.97 -43.61
N SER A 168 86.22 0.01 -42.73
CA SER A 168 85.54 -0.23 -41.43
C SER A 168 84.24 0.56 -41.31
N TYR A 169 83.13 -0.18 -41.19
CA TYR A 169 81.79 0.36 -40.99
C TYR A 169 81.45 0.49 -39.51
N TRP A 170 80.61 1.46 -39.14
CA TRP A 170 80.03 1.54 -37.81
C TRP A 170 78.90 0.53 -37.70
N LEU A 171 79.12 -0.53 -36.93
CA LEU A 171 78.14 -1.57 -36.73
C LEU A 171 77.23 -1.18 -35.56
N PHE A 172 75.94 -0.99 -35.82
CA PHE A 172 74.97 -0.72 -34.75
C PHE A 172 73.83 -1.73 -34.75
N THR A 173 73.29 -1.93 -33.55
CA THR A 173 72.03 -2.62 -33.33
C THR A 173 70.97 -1.58 -32.99
N VAL A 174 69.80 -1.66 -33.61
CA VAL A 174 68.65 -0.85 -33.25
C VAL A 174 67.42 -1.74 -33.13
N TYR A 175 66.57 -1.44 -32.14
CA TYR A 175 65.32 -2.14 -31.95
C TYR A 175 64.14 -1.27 -32.39
N GLY A 176 63.20 -1.86 -33.14
CA GLY A 176 61.94 -1.24 -33.52
C GLY A 176 60.75 -1.89 -32.82
N LYS A 177 59.68 -1.13 -32.56
CA LYS A 177 58.40 -1.63 -32.00
C LYS A 177 57.29 -1.56 -33.05
N ASP A 178 56.53 -2.65 -33.19
CA ASP A 178 55.36 -2.77 -34.08
C ASP A 178 54.20 -1.88 -33.61
N VAL A 179 53.79 -0.94 -34.45
CA VAL A 179 52.69 -0.01 -34.14
C VAL A 179 51.34 -0.70 -34.33
N ILE A 180 51.19 -1.47 -35.41
CA ILE A 180 49.94 -2.08 -35.83
C ILE A 180 49.52 -3.18 -34.85
N ALA A 181 50.47 -4.03 -34.42
CA ALA A 181 50.18 -5.09 -33.46
C ALA A 181 49.72 -4.54 -32.10
N THR A 182 50.24 -3.38 -31.69
CA THR A 182 49.84 -2.73 -30.44
C THR A 182 48.39 -2.23 -30.54
N GLU A 183 48.05 -1.52 -31.63
CA GLU A 183 46.70 -0.98 -31.85
C GLU A 183 45.63 -2.09 -31.95
N ILE A 184 45.95 -3.20 -32.63
CA ILE A 184 45.04 -4.36 -32.74
C ILE A 184 44.74 -4.95 -31.36
N ASN A 185 45.76 -5.06 -30.50
CA ASN A 185 45.58 -5.62 -29.16
C ASN A 185 44.69 -4.72 -28.28
N ASP A 186 44.87 -3.40 -28.36
CA ASP A 186 44.03 -2.45 -27.62
C ASP A 186 42.57 -2.51 -28.07
N VAL A 187 42.33 -2.59 -29.37
CA VAL A 187 40.97 -2.77 -29.94
C VAL A 187 40.37 -4.10 -29.50
N ALA A 188 41.13 -5.20 -29.53
CA ALA A 188 40.66 -6.51 -29.09
C ALA A 188 40.31 -6.52 -27.59
N ASN A 189 41.13 -5.88 -26.75
CA ASN A 189 40.88 -5.75 -25.33
C ASN A 189 39.63 -4.90 -25.04
N ALA A 190 39.46 -3.78 -25.75
CA ALA A 190 38.25 -2.95 -25.65
C ALA A 190 37.00 -3.73 -26.06
N ALA A 191 37.07 -4.51 -27.14
CA ALA A 191 35.98 -5.36 -27.60
C ALA A 191 35.62 -6.44 -26.55
N ALA A 192 36.61 -7.08 -25.92
CA ALA A 192 36.39 -8.06 -24.87
C ALA A 192 35.70 -7.46 -23.63
N ILE A 193 36.13 -6.26 -23.19
CA ILE A 193 35.48 -5.53 -22.09
C ILE A 193 34.02 -5.20 -22.43
N ASN A 194 33.77 -4.71 -23.64
CA ASN A 194 32.42 -4.38 -24.09
C ASN A 194 31.50 -5.61 -24.13
N ALA A 195 32.02 -6.75 -24.60
CA ALA A 195 31.29 -8.01 -24.59
C ALA A 195 30.93 -8.46 -23.15
N GLN A 196 31.86 -8.33 -22.21
CA GLN A 196 31.61 -8.64 -20.80
C GLN A 196 30.54 -7.72 -20.18
N ASN A 197 30.58 -6.43 -20.48
CA ASN A 197 29.58 -5.47 -20.01
C ASN A 197 28.19 -5.80 -20.57
N ALA A 198 28.10 -6.15 -21.85
CA ALA A 198 26.85 -6.57 -22.48
C ALA A 198 26.29 -7.86 -21.85
N TYR A 199 27.16 -8.84 -21.56
CA TYR A 199 26.77 -10.07 -20.85
C TYR A 199 26.20 -9.77 -19.45
N ASN A 200 26.87 -8.92 -18.68
CA ASN A 200 26.42 -8.52 -17.34
C ASN A 200 25.06 -7.80 -17.41
N ALA A 201 24.89 -6.87 -18.34
CA ALA A 201 23.62 -6.17 -18.55
C ALA A 201 22.48 -7.13 -18.92
N ALA A 202 22.74 -8.13 -19.78
CA ALA A 202 21.77 -9.15 -20.14
C ALA A 202 21.34 -10.01 -18.94
N ASN A 203 22.28 -10.37 -18.05
CA ASN A 203 21.97 -11.08 -16.82
C ASN A 203 21.11 -10.25 -15.86
N THR A 204 21.43 -8.97 -15.68
CA THR A 204 20.60 -8.05 -14.89
C THR A 204 19.18 -7.94 -15.45
N ALA A 205 19.05 -7.81 -16.77
CA ALA A 205 17.74 -7.77 -17.44
C ALA A 205 16.94 -9.06 -17.21
N ALA A 206 17.59 -10.23 -17.24
CA ALA A 206 16.94 -11.50 -16.97
C ALA A 206 16.43 -11.60 -15.51
N THR A 207 17.22 -11.15 -14.53
CA THR A 207 16.79 -11.08 -13.13
C THR A 207 15.59 -10.15 -12.96
N ASN A 208 15.61 -8.97 -13.59
CA ASN A 208 14.50 -8.02 -13.53
C ASN A 208 13.22 -8.59 -14.14
N ALA A 209 13.32 -9.31 -15.26
CA ALA A 209 12.18 -9.99 -15.87
C ALA A 209 11.56 -11.06 -14.95
N GLN A 210 12.40 -11.84 -14.25
CA GLN A 210 11.93 -12.83 -13.28
C GLN A 210 11.21 -12.17 -12.09
N ASN A 211 11.74 -11.07 -11.58
CA ASN A 211 11.11 -10.32 -10.50
C ASN A 211 9.74 -9.75 -10.92
N ALA A 212 9.65 -9.20 -12.13
CA ALA A 212 8.39 -8.70 -12.69
C ALA A 212 7.36 -9.83 -12.85
N TYR A 213 7.77 -11.00 -13.33
CA TYR A 213 6.92 -12.18 -13.42
C TYR A 213 6.36 -12.62 -12.06
N ASN A 214 7.22 -12.66 -11.03
CA ASN A 214 6.79 -13.01 -9.68
C ASN A 214 5.80 -12.00 -9.11
N ALA A 215 6.06 -10.69 -9.29
CA ALA A 215 5.15 -9.63 -8.86
C ALA A 215 3.78 -9.71 -9.55
N ALA A 216 3.75 -10.02 -10.85
CA ALA A 216 2.52 -10.23 -11.60
C ALA A 216 1.70 -11.41 -11.04
N ASN A 217 2.35 -12.51 -10.67
CA ASN A 217 1.66 -13.65 -10.06
C ASN A 217 1.10 -13.31 -8.68
N THR A 218 1.83 -12.57 -7.85
CA THR A 218 1.31 -12.09 -6.56
C THR A 218 0.08 -11.20 -6.74
N ALA A 219 0.11 -10.29 -7.73
CA ALA A 219 -1.03 -9.44 -8.04
C ALA A 219 -2.24 -10.26 -8.53
N ALA A 220 -2.02 -11.29 -9.35
CA ALA A 220 -3.07 -12.18 -9.81
C ALA A 220 -3.75 -12.94 -8.65
N SER A 221 -2.98 -13.47 -7.70
CA SER A 221 -3.54 -14.11 -6.50
C SER A 221 -4.33 -13.12 -5.63
N ALA A 222 -3.83 -11.90 -5.45
CA ALA A 222 -4.55 -10.86 -4.71
C ALA A 222 -5.90 -10.50 -5.37
N ALA A 223 -5.93 -10.44 -6.70
CA ALA A 223 -7.16 -10.20 -7.45
C ALA A 223 -8.20 -11.32 -7.26
N GLN A 224 -7.78 -12.59 -7.21
CA GLN A 224 -8.67 -13.73 -6.94
C GLN A 224 -9.28 -13.67 -5.53
N VAL A 225 -8.47 -13.27 -4.54
CA VAL A 225 -8.97 -13.06 -3.16
C VAL A 225 -9.99 -11.93 -3.13
N ALA A 226 -9.71 -10.81 -3.79
CA ALA A 226 -10.62 -9.68 -3.87
C ALA A 226 -11.95 -10.05 -4.56
N GLN A 227 -11.90 -10.83 -5.64
CA GLN A 227 -13.09 -11.35 -6.31
C GLN A 227 -13.93 -12.23 -5.38
N SER A 228 -13.28 -13.12 -4.62
CA SER A 228 -13.97 -14.01 -3.67
C SER A 228 -14.66 -13.22 -2.55
N ALA A 229 -13.99 -12.18 -2.03
CA ALA A 229 -14.56 -11.27 -1.06
C ALA A 229 -15.76 -10.49 -1.63
N ALA A 230 -15.66 -10.02 -2.88
CA ALA A 230 -16.77 -9.34 -3.56
C ALA A 230 -17.99 -10.26 -3.75
N ASN A 231 -17.78 -11.52 -4.13
CA ASN A 231 -18.86 -12.51 -4.25
C ASN A 231 -19.55 -12.80 -2.91
N THR A 232 -18.77 -12.83 -1.82
CA THR A 232 -19.29 -12.98 -0.46
C THR A 232 -20.13 -11.77 -0.06
N ALA A 233 -19.64 -10.56 -0.33
CA ALA A 233 -20.37 -9.32 -0.06
C ALA A 233 -21.70 -9.26 -0.85
N ALA A 234 -21.68 -9.66 -2.13
CA ALA A 234 -22.90 -9.75 -2.95
C ALA A 234 -23.94 -10.72 -2.37
N THR A 235 -23.49 -11.88 -1.89
CA THR A 235 -24.36 -12.86 -1.22
C THR A 235 -24.96 -12.30 0.06
N ASN A 236 -24.16 -11.63 0.88
CA ASN A 236 -24.63 -10.99 2.11
C ASN A 236 -25.66 -9.88 1.83
N ALA A 237 -25.42 -9.08 0.79
CA ALA A 237 -26.37 -8.05 0.36
C ALA A 237 -27.71 -8.66 -0.07
N GLN A 238 -27.70 -9.77 -0.81
CA GLN A 238 -28.92 -10.47 -1.20
C GLN A 238 -29.70 -11.02 0.01
N ASN A 239 -28.99 -11.57 0.99
CA ASN A 239 -29.60 -12.05 2.23
C ASN A 239 -30.23 -10.92 3.03
N ALA A 240 -29.55 -9.78 3.15
CA ALA A 240 -30.07 -8.59 3.82
C ALA A 240 -31.32 -8.05 3.13
N TYR A 241 -31.33 -8.00 1.78
CA TYR A 241 -32.49 -7.63 0.99
C TYR A 241 -33.69 -8.56 1.26
N ASN A 242 -33.47 -9.88 1.25
CA ASN A 242 -34.52 -10.85 1.53
C ASN A 242 -35.07 -10.70 2.96
N ALA A 243 -34.21 -10.47 3.94
CA ALA A 243 -34.62 -10.23 5.33
C ALA A 243 -35.47 -8.95 5.47
N ALA A 244 -35.10 -7.88 4.77
CA ALA A 244 -35.87 -6.64 4.74
C ALA A 244 -37.26 -6.86 4.13
N ASN A 245 -37.37 -7.61 3.03
CA ASN A 245 -38.67 -7.94 2.44
C ASN A 245 -39.56 -8.77 3.38
N ASN A 246 -38.98 -9.73 4.12
CA ASN A 246 -39.71 -10.50 5.12
C ASN A 246 -40.23 -9.60 6.25
N ALA A 247 -39.39 -8.67 6.74
CA ALA A 247 -39.78 -7.70 7.76
C ALA A 247 -40.89 -6.78 7.27
N TYR A 248 -40.82 -6.31 6.02
CA TYR A 248 -41.87 -5.52 5.39
C TYR A 248 -43.21 -6.26 5.36
N ASN A 249 -43.21 -7.53 4.91
CA ASN A 249 -44.43 -8.34 4.86
C ASN A 249 -45.03 -8.59 6.25
N ALA A 250 -44.18 -8.85 7.25
CA ALA A 250 -44.60 -9.01 8.64
C ALA A 250 -45.23 -7.71 9.18
N ALA A 251 -44.63 -6.56 8.90
CA ALA A 251 -45.17 -5.26 9.28
C ALA A 251 -46.52 -4.97 8.60
N SER A 252 -46.66 -5.28 7.31
CA SER A 252 -47.93 -5.17 6.59
C SER A 252 -49.02 -6.05 7.21
N THR A 253 -48.68 -7.27 7.63
CA THR A 253 -49.60 -8.18 8.31
C THR A 253 -50.02 -7.62 9.67
N ALA A 254 -49.07 -7.11 10.46
CA ALA A 254 -49.34 -6.50 11.75
C ALA A 254 -50.25 -5.27 11.61
N ALA A 255 -50.06 -4.45 10.58
CA ALA A 255 -50.92 -3.30 10.28
C ALA A 255 -52.36 -3.73 9.99
N THR A 256 -52.56 -4.77 9.18
CA THR A 256 -53.90 -5.34 8.92
C THR A 256 -54.55 -5.86 10.21
N ASN A 257 -53.80 -6.58 11.04
CA ASN A 257 -54.32 -7.08 12.32
C ASN A 257 -54.71 -5.95 13.27
N ALA A 258 -53.91 -4.88 13.33
CA ALA A 258 -54.23 -3.69 14.12
C ALA A 258 -55.53 -3.01 13.63
N GLN A 259 -55.72 -2.91 12.30
CA GLN A 259 -56.95 -2.36 11.73
C GLN A 259 -58.18 -3.24 12.06
N ASN A 260 -58.04 -4.55 11.98
CA ASN A 260 -59.11 -5.48 12.35
C ASN A 260 -59.46 -5.37 13.83
N ALA A 261 -58.47 -5.28 14.71
CA ALA A 261 -58.68 -5.09 16.15
C ALA A 261 -59.38 -3.75 16.45
N TYR A 262 -58.98 -2.67 15.77
CA TYR A 262 -59.64 -1.37 15.85
C TYR A 262 -61.12 -1.45 15.43
N ASN A 263 -61.40 -2.08 14.27
CA ASN A 263 -62.77 -2.25 13.79
C ASN A 263 -63.63 -3.10 14.75
N ALA A 264 -63.06 -4.17 15.31
CA ALA A 264 -63.72 -5.03 16.28
C ALA A 264 -64.05 -4.27 17.59
N ALA A 265 -63.11 -3.46 18.09
CA ALA A 265 -63.33 -2.62 19.26
C ALA A 265 -64.46 -1.60 19.02
N ASN A 266 -64.47 -0.93 17.86
CA ASN A 266 -65.56 -0.02 17.49
C ASN A 266 -66.91 -0.73 17.40
N THR A 267 -66.93 -1.94 16.82
CA THR A 267 -68.16 -2.75 16.73
C THR A 267 -68.68 -3.11 18.11
N ALA A 268 -67.81 -3.58 19.01
CA ALA A 268 -68.18 -3.90 20.39
C ALA A 268 -68.71 -2.67 21.14
N ALA A 269 -68.07 -1.50 20.98
CA ALA A 269 -68.55 -0.25 21.57
C ALA A 269 -69.96 0.09 21.10
N ASN A 270 -70.23 0.02 19.79
CA ASN A 270 -71.55 0.31 19.23
C ASN A 270 -72.62 -0.69 19.66
N GLN A 271 -72.29 -1.98 19.84
CA GLN A 271 -73.24 -2.99 20.33
C GLN A 271 -73.72 -2.74 21.76
N THR A 272 -72.97 -1.98 22.57
CA THR A 272 -73.41 -1.58 23.92
C THR A 272 -74.42 -0.41 23.91
N ILE A 273 -74.77 0.13 22.73
CA ILE A 273 -75.69 1.24 22.56
C ILE A 273 -77.02 0.70 21.99
N TYR A 274 -78.10 0.82 22.75
CA TYR A 274 -79.46 0.49 22.33
C TYR A 274 -80.35 1.72 22.41
N ASN A 275 -81.00 2.08 21.29
CA ASN A 275 -81.83 3.30 21.15
C ASN A 275 -81.09 4.59 21.58
N GLY A 276 -79.81 4.71 21.20
CA GLY A 276 -78.97 5.87 21.55
C GLY A 276 -78.52 5.94 23.01
N GLN A 277 -78.82 4.92 23.83
CA GLN A 277 -78.48 4.87 25.25
C GLN A 277 -77.58 3.67 25.56
N SER A 278 -76.65 3.83 26.50
CA SER A 278 -75.70 2.76 26.86
C SER A 278 -76.37 1.63 27.64
N ALA A 279 -75.79 0.43 27.60
CA ALA A 279 -76.22 -0.70 28.43
C ALA A 279 -76.25 -0.35 29.93
N ALA A 280 -75.35 0.52 30.40
CA ALA A 280 -75.34 1.02 31.77
C ALA A 280 -76.58 1.87 32.10
N TYR A 281 -77.05 2.69 31.15
CA TYR A 281 -78.30 3.45 31.31
C TYR A 281 -79.51 2.52 31.45
N TRP A 282 -79.60 1.48 30.60
CA TRP A 282 -80.69 0.51 30.68
C TRP A 282 -80.66 -0.33 31.97
N ALA A 283 -79.48 -0.72 32.44
CA ALA A 283 -79.31 -1.40 33.72
C ALA A 283 -79.75 -0.52 34.90
N TYR A 284 -79.42 0.77 34.88
CA TYR A 284 -79.87 1.74 35.87
C TYR A 284 -81.41 1.87 35.90
N GLN A 285 -82.06 1.98 34.73
CA GLN A 285 -83.52 2.08 34.66
C GLN A 285 -84.22 0.80 35.13
N ALA A 286 -83.69 -0.39 34.80
CA ALA A 286 -84.21 -1.66 35.31
C ALA A 286 -84.12 -1.76 36.84
N ALA A 287 -83.07 -1.22 37.45
CA ALA A 287 -82.91 -1.19 38.90
C ALA A 287 -83.93 -0.26 39.61
N GLN A 288 -84.45 0.76 38.93
CA GLN A 288 -85.42 1.71 39.52
C GLN A 288 -86.89 1.26 39.41
N GLY A 289 -87.22 0.29 38.55
CA GLY A 289 -88.61 -0.11 38.26
C GLY A 289 -89.38 -0.87 39.35
N GLY A 290 -88.85 -0.99 40.58
CA GLY A 290 -89.39 -1.92 41.59
C GLY A 290 -89.99 -1.30 42.85
N THR A 291 -89.62 -0.09 43.27
CA THR A 291 -90.09 0.45 44.55
C THR A 291 -91.52 0.98 44.41
N ASP A 292 -92.45 0.45 45.22
CA ASP A 292 -93.78 1.04 45.33
C ASP A 292 -93.73 2.25 46.26
N THR A 293 -94.29 3.35 45.81
CA THR A 293 -94.31 4.62 46.57
C THR A 293 -95.71 5.17 46.75
N THR A 294 -96.73 4.44 46.28
CA THR A 294 -98.13 4.90 46.35
C THR A 294 -98.78 4.27 47.58
N PRO A 295 -99.34 5.06 48.51
CA PRO A 295 -100.10 4.51 49.62
C PRO A 295 -101.46 3.90 49.19
N PRO A 296 -101.99 2.93 49.95
CA PRO A 296 -103.35 2.43 49.73
C PRO A 296 -104.40 3.53 49.81
N THR A 297 -105.49 3.39 49.06
CA THR A 297 -106.69 4.24 49.16
C THR A 297 -107.74 3.55 50.02
N ILE A 298 -108.12 4.17 51.14
CA ILE A 298 -109.20 3.68 52.01
C ILE A 298 -110.54 4.07 51.38
N GLN A 299 -111.31 3.06 50.97
CA GLN A 299 -112.61 3.22 50.35
C GLN A 299 -113.74 3.29 51.39
N LYS A 300 -113.55 2.64 52.54
CA LYS A 300 -114.57 2.59 53.60
C LYS A 300 -113.96 2.30 54.97
N VAL A 301 -114.45 3.00 55.99
CA VAL A 301 -114.29 2.66 57.41
C VAL A 301 -115.67 2.71 58.05
N ALA A 302 -116.11 1.61 58.66
CA ALA A 302 -117.43 1.51 59.28
C ALA A 302 -117.45 0.51 60.43
N GLY A 303 -118.46 0.55 61.29
CA GLY A 303 -118.68 -0.52 62.27
C GLY A 303 -119.14 -1.81 61.58
N GLN A 304 -118.84 -2.95 62.20
CA GLN A 304 -119.29 -4.26 61.72
C GLN A 304 -120.82 -4.29 61.59
N ASN A 305 -121.31 -4.82 60.47
CA ASN A 305 -122.73 -4.79 60.09
C ASN A 305 -123.37 -3.39 60.08
N GLY A 306 -122.57 -2.33 59.90
CA GLY A 306 -123.04 -0.94 59.89
C GLY A 306 -123.28 -0.35 61.27
N ALA A 307 -122.79 -0.99 62.35
CA ALA A 307 -122.93 -0.49 63.71
C ALA A 307 -122.34 0.93 63.86
N THR A 308 -123.03 1.79 64.60
CA THR A 308 -122.56 3.13 64.99
C THR A 308 -122.36 3.24 66.50
N CYS A 309 -122.80 2.24 67.27
CA CYS A 309 -122.63 2.18 68.72
C CYS A 309 -122.42 0.76 69.28
N THR A 310 -121.97 0.65 70.53
CA THR A 310 -121.87 -0.62 71.30
C THR A 310 -122.24 -0.41 72.78
N SER A 311 -122.84 -1.42 73.42
CA SER A 311 -123.15 -1.42 74.86
C SER A 311 -122.17 -2.25 75.70
N THR A 312 -121.35 -3.10 75.08
CA THR A 312 -120.45 -4.05 75.75
C THR A 312 -119.02 -3.53 75.91
N GLY A 313 -118.73 -2.34 75.40
CA GLY A 313 -117.40 -1.71 75.43
C GLY A 313 -116.49 -2.08 74.27
N THR A 314 -116.71 -3.20 73.57
CA THR A 314 -115.96 -3.56 72.36
C THR A 314 -116.73 -3.15 71.10
N PHE A 315 -116.05 -2.48 70.18
CA PHE A 315 -116.57 -2.09 68.87
C PHE A 315 -115.68 -2.68 67.77
N TYR A 316 -116.28 -3.21 66.71
CA TYR A 316 -115.54 -3.84 65.61
C TYR A 316 -115.55 -2.94 64.39
N VAL A 317 -114.38 -2.59 63.87
CA VAL A 317 -114.20 -1.71 62.72
C VAL A 317 -113.90 -2.53 61.48
N VAL A 318 -114.69 -2.34 60.43
CA VAL A 318 -114.49 -2.92 59.11
C VAL A 318 -113.87 -1.88 58.20
N VAL A 319 -112.79 -2.25 57.52
CA VAL A 319 -112.04 -1.38 56.62
C VAL A 319 -112.02 -2.02 55.23
N GLN A 320 -112.30 -1.22 54.20
CA GLN A 320 -112.09 -1.60 52.81
C GLN A 320 -111.11 -0.61 52.19
N ALA A 321 -110.07 -1.11 51.58
CA ALA A 321 -109.04 -0.32 50.93
C ALA A 321 -108.57 -1.04 49.65
N THR A 322 -108.04 -0.27 48.71
CA THR A 322 -107.43 -0.75 47.47
C THR A 322 -106.10 -0.08 47.27
N ASP A 323 -105.19 -0.71 46.56
CA ASP A 323 -103.87 -0.16 46.29
C ASP A 323 -103.55 -0.21 44.78
N ASN A 324 -102.59 0.60 44.33
CA ASN A 324 -102.15 0.62 42.93
C ASN A 324 -101.44 -0.68 42.52
N ARG A 325 -100.96 -1.47 43.48
CA ARG A 325 -100.41 -2.80 43.29
C ARG A 325 -101.22 -3.86 44.03
N THR A 326 -101.14 -5.09 43.53
CA THR A 326 -101.77 -6.24 44.17
C THR A 326 -100.96 -6.66 45.40
N GLY A 327 -101.61 -6.79 46.55
CA GLY A 327 -100.96 -7.24 47.78
C GLY A 327 -101.93 -7.31 48.96
N GLN A 328 -101.51 -7.99 50.03
CA GLN A 328 -102.29 -8.01 51.27
C GLN A 328 -102.15 -6.67 51.98
N LEU A 329 -103.28 -5.97 52.16
CA LEU A 329 -103.33 -4.75 52.97
C LEU A 329 -103.55 -5.11 54.45
N GLN A 330 -102.94 -4.32 55.32
CA GLN A 330 -103.12 -4.44 56.76
C GLN A 330 -103.64 -3.14 57.35
N ALA A 331 -104.55 -3.22 58.31
CA ALA A 331 -105.10 -2.07 58.99
C ALA A 331 -104.94 -2.18 60.52
N ARG A 332 -104.74 -1.04 61.18
CA ARG A 332 -104.78 -0.92 62.64
C ARG A 332 -105.66 0.26 63.02
N ALA A 333 -106.20 0.27 64.23
CA ALA A 333 -107.05 1.34 64.72
C ALA A 333 -106.58 1.86 66.08
N GLN A 334 -106.87 3.12 66.38
CA GLN A 334 -106.73 3.71 67.71
C GLN A 334 -108.01 4.44 68.06
N VAL A 335 -108.32 4.53 69.35
CA VAL A 335 -109.49 5.25 69.86
C VAL A 335 -109.01 6.49 70.60
N ASP A 336 -109.55 7.66 70.25
CA ASP A 336 -109.27 8.98 70.84
C ASP A 336 -107.78 9.33 70.95
N GLY A 337 -106.98 8.91 69.97
CA GLY A 337 -105.53 9.13 69.98
C GLY A 337 -104.76 8.28 71.00
N GLY A 338 -105.40 7.25 71.56
CA GLY A 338 -104.77 6.27 72.44
C GLY A 338 -103.88 5.27 71.70
N THR A 339 -103.62 4.13 72.32
CA THR A 339 -102.74 3.10 71.76
C THR A 339 -103.37 2.44 70.52
N TRP A 340 -102.57 2.30 69.46
CA TRP A 340 -102.94 1.53 68.29
C TRP A 340 -103.11 0.04 68.61
N THR A 341 -104.09 -0.59 67.96
CA THR A 341 -104.20 -2.05 67.92
C THR A 341 -103.03 -2.68 67.18
N GLY A 342 -102.96 -4.01 67.21
CA GLY A 342 -102.19 -4.77 66.22
C GLY A 342 -102.67 -4.53 64.79
N TRP A 343 -101.87 -4.99 63.82
CA TRP A 343 -102.23 -4.98 62.41
C TRP A 343 -103.11 -6.17 62.06
N TYR A 344 -104.21 -5.92 61.34
CA TYR A 344 -105.17 -6.93 60.90
C TYR A 344 -105.25 -6.94 59.37
N ASN A 345 -105.32 -8.12 58.77
CA ASN A 345 -105.50 -8.27 57.33
C ASN A 345 -106.93 -7.82 56.93
N VAL A 346 -107.03 -6.86 56.03
CA VAL A 346 -108.32 -6.31 55.52
C VAL A 346 -108.48 -6.63 54.03
N PRO A 347 -109.72 -6.84 53.55
CA PRO A 347 -111.01 -6.71 54.23
C PRO A 347 -111.45 -7.93 55.06
N GLN A 348 -110.59 -8.95 55.19
CA GLN A 348 -110.99 -10.25 55.77
C GLN A 348 -111.33 -10.17 57.26
N ASN A 349 -110.70 -9.27 58.03
CA ASN A 349 -110.89 -9.17 59.46
C ASN A 349 -111.40 -7.78 59.88
N ALA A 350 -112.33 -7.77 60.83
CA ALA A 350 -112.68 -6.55 61.56
C ALA A 350 -111.67 -6.29 62.69
N ILE A 351 -111.39 -5.03 62.97
CA ILE A 351 -110.46 -4.58 64.00
C ILE A 351 -111.25 -4.37 65.30
N PRO A 352 -111.02 -5.16 66.37
CA PRO A 352 -111.63 -4.90 67.66
C PRO A 352 -110.97 -3.68 68.32
N VAL A 353 -111.79 -2.72 68.76
CA VAL A 353 -111.36 -1.58 69.56
C VAL A 353 -112.23 -1.46 70.81
N THR A 354 -111.67 -0.92 71.89
CA THR A 354 -112.37 -0.74 73.16
C THR A 354 -112.77 0.73 73.33
N LEU A 355 -114.06 0.98 73.56
CA LEU A 355 -114.63 2.29 73.90
C LEU A 355 -114.78 2.36 75.44
N SER A 356 -113.89 3.08 76.12
CA SER A 356 -113.68 2.97 77.57
C SER A 356 -114.71 3.72 78.43
N SER A 357 -115.42 4.69 77.89
CA SER A 357 -116.43 5.51 78.58
C SER A 357 -117.74 5.57 77.78
N VAL A 358 -118.86 5.93 78.40
CA VAL A 358 -120.09 6.26 77.65
C VAL A 358 -119.89 7.57 76.90
N GLY A 359 -120.33 7.65 75.65
CA GLY A 359 -120.21 8.85 74.80
C GLY A 359 -119.61 8.59 73.42
N ALA A 360 -119.28 9.67 72.71
CA ALA A 360 -118.68 9.63 71.38
C ALA A 360 -117.17 9.35 71.47
N HIS A 361 -116.70 8.48 70.59
CA HIS A 361 -115.30 8.12 70.44
C HIS A 361 -114.86 8.27 68.99
N THR A 362 -113.68 8.84 68.78
CA THR A 362 -113.06 8.96 67.46
C THR A 362 -112.13 7.78 67.24
N ILE A 363 -112.44 6.94 66.26
CA ILE A 363 -111.60 5.84 65.85
C ILE A 363 -110.80 6.28 64.64
N THR A 364 -109.48 6.32 64.76
CA THR A 364 -108.57 6.52 63.62
C THR A 364 -108.10 5.16 63.14
N VAL A 365 -108.20 4.92 61.83
CA VAL A 365 -107.70 3.74 61.15
C VAL A 365 -106.52 4.12 60.29
N GLU A 366 -105.48 3.31 60.32
CA GLU A 366 -104.37 3.37 59.36
C GLU A 366 -104.33 2.07 58.57
N VAL A 367 -104.15 2.17 57.25
CA VAL A 367 -103.96 1.04 56.34
C VAL A 367 -102.59 1.14 55.69
N LYS A 368 -101.85 0.03 55.61
CA LYS A 368 -100.57 -0.05 54.90
C LYS A 368 -100.57 -1.14 53.83
N ASP A 369 -99.77 -0.93 52.79
CA ASP A 369 -99.43 -1.94 51.79
C ASP A 369 -98.24 -2.83 52.24
N ALA A 370 -97.78 -3.70 51.34
CA ALA A 370 -96.61 -4.55 51.57
C ALA A 370 -95.27 -3.79 51.47
N ALA A 371 -95.24 -2.64 50.78
CA ALA A 371 -94.06 -1.79 50.64
C ALA A 371 -93.86 -0.84 51.84
N GLY A 372 -94.85 -0.75 52.73
CA GLY A 372 -94.85 0.11 53.92
C GLY A 372 -95.49 1.49 53.70
N ASN A 373 -96.07 1.78 52.53
CA ASN A 373 -96.80 3.01 52.31
C ASN A 373 -98.14 2.94 53.04
N SER A 374 -98.57 4.03 53.69
CA SER A 374 -99.79 4.04 54.52
C SER A 374 -100.71 5.23 54.28
N SER A 375 -101.99 5.01 54.55
CA SER A 375 -103.05 6.03 54.54
C SER A 375 -103.92 5.92 55.78
N GLN A 376 -104.62 6.99 56.13
CA GLN A 376 -105.44 7.06 57.35
C GLN A 376 -106.84 7.59 57.06
N ALA A 377 -107.80 7.14 57.86
CA ALA A 377 -109.18 7.63 57.86
C ALA A 377 -109.75 7.56 59.28
N THR A 378 -110.78 8.34 59.57
CA THR A 378 -111.41 8.39 60.89
C THR A 378 -112.89 8.08 60.81
N MET A 379 -113.43 7.45 61.85
CA MET A 379 -114.87 7.31 62.06
C MET A 379 -115.25 7.65 63.50
N THR A 380 -116.51 7.98 63.73
CA THR A 380 -117.06 8.17 65.08
C THR A 380 -117.93 6.97 65.44
N ALA A 381 -117.75 6.45 66.66
CA ALA A 381 -118.59 5.41 67.24
C ALA A 381 -119.01 5.83 68.65
N PHE A 382 -120.17 5.37 69.11
CA PHE A 382 -120.69 5.71 70.44
C PHE A 382 -120.68 4.49 71.36
N ARG A 383 -120.31 4.68 72.62
CA ARG A 383 -120.68 3.74 73.67
C ARG A 383 -121.92 4.26 74.38
N VAL A 384 -122.94 3.41 74.45
CA VAL A 384 -124.26 3.74 74.99
C VAL A 384 -124.58 2.96 76.25
#